data_AF-A0A947S459-F1
#
_entry.id   AF-A0A947S459-F1
#
_cell.length_a   1.000
_cell.length_b   1.000
_cell.length_c   1.000
_cell.angle_alpha   90.00
_cell.angle_beta   90.00
_cell.angle_gamma   90.00
#
_symmetry.space_group_name_H-M   'P 1'
#
loop_
_entity.id
_entity.type
_entity.pdbx_description
1 polymer ?
#
loop_
_entity_poly.entity_id
_entity_poly.type
_entity_poly.pdbx_seq_one_letter_code
_entity_poly.pdbx_strand_id
1 'polypeptide(L)'
;MPYLPKKDRERLDQFIDPLASAMTQEGRAGELNYTINRLLLAMTGEGRYKDLNELIGALEAAKLEFYRRKAGPYEDKKIEESGDLEGFSA
;
A
#
# COMPACT_ATOMS: atom_id res chain seq x y z
N MET A 1 3.58 -6.89 -7.69
CA MET A 1 5.02 -6.74 -7.38
C MET A 1 5.86 -7.68 -8.22
N PRO A 2 6.66 -7.20 -9.20
CA PRO A 2 7.46 -8.04 -10.09
C PRO A 2 8.53 -8.87 -9.38
N TYR A 3 8.94 -8.48 -8.17
CA TYR A 3 10.02 -9.08 -7.39
C TYR A 3 9.58 -10.15 -6.38
N LEU A 4 8.28 -10.40 -6.21
CA LEU A 4 7.77 -11.49 -5.36
C LEU A 4 7.21 -12.61 -6.26
N PRO A 5 7.71 -13.86 -6.19
CA PRO A 5 7.18 -14.97 -6.98
C PRO A 5 5.67 -15.19 -6.78
N LYS A 6 4.95 -15.67 -7.80
CA LYS A 6 3.49 -15.87 -7.72
C LYS A 6 3.08 -16.78 -6.55
N LYS A 7 3.81 -17.89 -6.35
CA LYS A 7 3.57 -18.83 -5.25
C LYS A 7 3.64 -18.15 -3.88
N ASP A 8 4.55 -17.21 -3.70
CA ASP A 8 4.66 -16.47 -2.43
C ASP A 8 3.53 -15.46 -2.25
N ARG A 9 3.01 -14.88 -3.34
CA ARG A 9 1.81 -14.05 -3.31
C ARG A 9 0.61 -14.87 -2.88
N GLU A 10 0.34 -15.99 -3.54
CA GLU A 10 -0.78 -16.88 -3.20
C GLU A 10 -0.75 -17.32 -1.73
N ARG A 11 0.46 -17.61 -1.21
CA ARG A 11 0.65 -17.91 0.21
C ARG A 11 0.33 -16.73 1.14
N LEU A 12 0.56 -15.49 0.73
CA LEU A 12 0.21 -14.31 1.53
C LEU A 12 -1.26 -13.93 1.35
N ASP A 13 -1.78 -14.02 0.13
CA ASP A 13 -3.15 -13.66 -0.26
C ASP A 13 -4.18 -14.45 0.58
N GLN A 14 -3.89 -15.72 0.91
CA GLN A 14 -4.74 -16.53 1.80
C GLN A 14 -4.96 -15.90 3.20
N PHE A 15 -4.06 -15.02 3.65
CA PHE A 15 -4.18 -14.29 4.91
C PHE A 15 -4.67 -12.85 4.70
N ILE A 16 -4.27 -12.22 3.60
CA ILE A 16 -4.61 -10.84 3.26
C ILE A 16 -6.11 -10.72 2.94
N ASP A 17 -6.66 -11.62 2.11
CA ASP A 17 -8.04 -11.49 1.63
C ASP A 17 -9.08 -11.62 2.76
N PRO A 18 -8.98 -12.59 3.70
CA PRO A 18 -9.88 -12.65 4.84
C PRO A 18 -9.76 -11.43 5.76
N LEU A 19 -8.53 -10.96 6.01
CA LEU A 19 -8.30 -9.79 6.86
C LEU A 19 -8.89 -8.52 6.24
N ALA A 20 -8.70 -8.31 4.94
CA ALA A 20 -9.30 -7.19 4.22
C ALA A 20 -10.84 -7.27 4.22
N SER A 21 -11.41 -8.48 4.10
CA SER A 21 -12.86 -8.71 4.14
C SER A 21 -13.48 -8.43 5.51
N ALA A 22 -12.69 -8.55 6.57
CA ALA A 22 -13.13 -8.24 7.94
C ALA A 22 -13.14 -6.72 8.22
N MET A 23 -12.55 -5.89 7.36
CA MET A 23 -12.47 -4.44 7.57
C MET A 23 -13.78 -3.74 7.20
N THR A 24 -14.13 -2.71 7.96
CA THR A 24 -15.32 -1.89 7.73
C THR A 24 -15.02 -0.71 6.81
N GLN A 25 -16.05 -0.25 6.08
CA GLN A 25 -15.91 0.92 5.20
C GLN A 25 -15.73 2.21 6.01
N GLU A 26 -16.44 2.33 7.13
CA GLU A 26 -16.40 3.49 8.03
C GLU A 26 -15.09 3.57 8.82
N GLY A 27 -14.54 2.42 9.24
CA GLY A 27 -13.29 2.31 9.97
C GLY A 27 -12.05 2.19 9.09
N ARG A 28 -12.19 2.17 7.76
CA ARG A 28 -11.15 1.75 6.81
C ARG A 28 -9.79 2.38 7.09
N ALA A 29 -9.73 3.70 7.30
CA ALA A 29 -8.47 4.40 7.55
C ALA A 29 -7.82 3.99 8.88
N GLY A 30 -8.61 3.90 9.96
CA GLY A 30 -8.12 3.52 11.27
C GLY A 30 -7.72 2.04 11.35
N GLU A 31 -8.56 1.15 10.82
CA GLU A 31 -8.32 -0.30 10.80
C GLU A 31 -7.12 -0.67 9.93
N LEU A 32 -6.97 -0.03 8.76
CA LEU A 32 -5.79 -0.23 7.91
C LEU A 32 -4.53 0.26 8.61
N ASN A 33 -4.57 1.46 9.22
CA ASN A 33 -3.43 2.00 9.94
C ASN A 33 -3.02 1.09 11.12
N TYR A 34 -3.99 0.64 11.91
CA TYR A 34 -3.75 -0.32 12.99
C TYR A 34 -3.14 -1.61 12.48
N THR A 35 -3.69 -2.17 11.40
CA THR A 35 -3.22 -3.41 10.79
C THR A 35 -1.78 -3.31 10.31
N ILE A 36 -1.44 -2.23 9.61
CA ILE A 36 -0.08 -1.98 9.14
C ILE A 36 0.87 -1.86 10.35
N ASN A 37 0.52 -1.08 11.38
CA ASN A 37 1.35 -0.96 12.58
C ASN A 37 1.56 -2.30 13.29
N ARG A 38 0.51 -3.10 13.43
CA ARG A 38 0.60 -4.45 14.03
C ARG A 38 1.48 -5.38 13.22
N LEU A 39 1.41 -5.32 11.88
CA LEU A 39 2.26 -6.11 11.00
C LEU A 39 3.73 -5.69 11.12
N LEU A 40 4.01 -4.38 11.13
CA LEU A 40 5.36 -3.85 11.32
C LEU A 40 5.93 -4.31 12.65
N LEU A 41 5.19 -4.14 13.76
CA LEU A 41 5.61 -4.60 15.09
C LEU A 41 5.93 -6.10 15.16
N ALA A 42 5.13 -6.93 14.48
CA ALA A 42 5.36 -8.37 14.42
C ALA A 42 6.60 -8.76 13.59
N MET A 43 7.01 -7.89 12.66
CA MET A 43 8.13 -8.12 11.73
C MET A 43 9.42 -7.41 12.13
N THR A 44 9.41 -6.57 13.18
CA THR A 44 10.53 -5.75 13.64
C THR A 44 11.81 -6.53 13.99
N GLY A 45 11.70 -7.84 14.22
CA GLY A 45 12.85 -8.69 14.55
C GLY A 45 13.52 -8.24 15.86
N GLU A 46 14.84 -7.99 15.82
CA GLU A 46 15.62 -7.50 16.97
C GLU A 46 15.43 -6.01 17.24
N GLY A 47 14.72 -5.27 16.36
CA GLY A 47 14.45 -3.84 16.54
C GLY A 47 15.67 -2.94 16.33
N ARG A 48 16.66 -3.41 15.56
CA ARG A 48 17.82 -2.60 15.21
C ARG A 48 17.46 -1.61 14.11
N TYR A 49 18.26 -0.57 13.95
CA TYR A 49 18.06 0.44 12.91
C TYR A 49 17.89 -0.16 11.51
N LYS A 50 18.66 -1.21 11.19
CA LYS A 50 18.53 -1.93 9.91
C LYS A 50 17.12 -2.49 9.71
N ASP A 51 16.59 -3.19 10.72
CA ASP A 51 15.27 -3.83 10.65
C ASP A 51 14.17 -2.74 10.48
N LEU A 52 14.28 -1.63 11.20
CA LEU A 52 13.38 -0.48 11.07
C LEU A 52 13.48 0.18 9.69
N ASN A 53 14.68 0.39 9.18
CA ASN A 53 14.90 1.03 7.88
C ASN A 53 14.36 0.16 6.73
N GLU A 54 14.56 -1.15 6.79
CA GLU A 54 14.02 -2.09 5.81
C GLU A 54 12.48 -2.08 5.78
N LEU A 55 11.84 -2.13 6.95
CA LEU A 55 10.38 -2.11 7.06
C LEU A 55 9.77 -0.79 6.57
N ILE A 56 10.35 0.35 6.97
CA ILE A 56 9.91 1.66 6.51
C ILE A 56 10.12 1.81 4.99
N GLY A 57 11.27 1.38 4.47
CA GLY A 57 11.53 1.39 3.04
C GLY A 57 10.53 0.57 2.24
N ALA A 58 10.16 -0.62 2.73
CA ALA A 58 9.13 -1.45 2.12
C ALA A 58 7.74 -0.77 2.12
N LEU A 59 7.37 -0.12 3.23
CA LEU A 59 6.10 0.62 3.34
C LEU A 59 6.03 1.79 2.35
N GLU A 60 7.11 2.57 2.25
CA GLU A 60 7.21 3.70 1.32
C GLU A 60 7.11 3.23 -0.14
N ALA A 61 7.82 2.15 -0.49
CA ALA A 61 7.73 1.56 -1.82
C ALA A 61 6.31 1.06 -2.13
N ALA A 62 5.63 0.41 -1.18
CA ALA A 62 4.26 -0.07 -1.34
C ALA A 62 3.26 1.10 -1.56
N LYS A 63 3.39 2.19 -0.79
CA LYS A 63 2.60 3.41 -0.96
C LYS A 63 2.76 3.99 -2.38
N LEU A 64 4.01 4.16 -2.83
CA LEU A 64 4.30 4.70 -4.16
C LEU A 64 3.79 3.79 -5.29
N GLU A 65 3.93 2.47 -5.16
CA GLU A 65 3.40 1.52 -6.15
C GLU A 65 1.86 1.56 -6.20
N PHE A 66 1.19 1.65 -5.05
CA PHE A 66 -0.26 1.81 -5.00
C PHE A 66 -0.70 3.11 -5.67
N TYR A 67 -0.09 4.25 -5.31
CA TYR A 67 -0.40 5.54 -5.91
C TYR A 67 -0.25 5.49 -7.44
N ARG A 68 0.92 5.06 -7.93
CA ARG A 68 1.19 4.99 -9.37
C ARG A 68 0.22 4.09 -10.14
N ARG A 69 -0.15 2.93 -9.56
CA ARG A 69 -0.99 1.93 -10.28
C ARG A 69 -2.49 2.10 -10.07
N LYS A 70 -2.92 2.84 -9.04
CA LYS A 70 -4.34 3.01 -8.69
C LYS A 70 -4.77 4.46 -8.72
N ALA A 71 -4.06 5.36 -8.04
CA ALA A 71 -4.41 6.78 -8.02
C ALA A 71 -4.12 7.45 -9.37
N GLY A 72 -2.92 7.24 -9.94
CA GLY A 72 -2.52 7.85 -11.22
C GLY A 72 -3.54 7.67 -12.35
N PRO A 73 -3.95 6.44 -12.70
CA PRO A 73 -4.96 6.23 -13.75
C PRO A 73 -6.34 6.84 -13.43
N TYR A 74 -6.69 6.95 -12.15
CA TYR A 74 -7.91 7.64 -11.74
C TYR A 74 -7.79 9.16 -11.90
N GLU A 75 -6.62 9.72 -11.58
CA GLU A 75 -6.31 11.15 -11.75
C GLU A 75 -6.26 11.52 -13.24
N ASP A 76 -5.61 10.71 -14.09
CA ASP A 76 -5.59 10.88 -15.55
C ASP A 76 -7.03 10.99 -16.09
N LYS A 77 -7.90 10.07 -15.67
CA LYS A 77 -9.33 10.09 -16.03
C LYS A 77 -10.03 11.36 -15.53
N LYS A 78 -9.70 11.83 -14.31
CA LYS A 78 -10.31 13.04 -13.75
C LYS A 78 -9.84 14.31 -14.47
N ILE A 79 -8.59 14.33 -14.93
CA ILE A 79 -8.04 15.38 -15.78
C ILE A 79 -8.77 15.41 -17.12
N GLU A 80 -9.02 14.27 -17.76
CA GLU A 80 -9.82 14.20 -18.99
C GLU A 80 -11.26 14.72 -18.78
N GLU A 81 -11.87 14.43 -17.62
CA GLU A 81 -13.25 14.82 -17.30
C GLU A 81 -13.40 16.30 -16.88
N SER A 82 -12.42 16.84 -16.14
CA SER A 82 -12.55 18.12 -15.41
C SER A 82 -11.51 19.17 -15.81
N GLY A 83 -10.56 18.82 -16.67
CA GLY A 83 -9.37 19.63 -16.96
C GLY A 83 -8.25 19.42 -15.94
N ASP A 84 -7.02 19.70 -16.36
CA ASP A 84 -5.84 19.70 -15.48
C ASP A 84 -5.62 21.09 -14.84
N LEU A 85 -4.71 21.15 -13.88
CA LEU A 85 -4.23 22.40 -13.29
C LEU A 85 -3.41 23.23 -14.29
N GLU A 86 -3.62 24.55 -14.26
CA GLU A 86 -2.79 25.49 -15.02
C GLU A 86 -1.30 25.35 -14.63
N GLY A 87 -0.43 25.25 -15.64
CA GLY A 87 1.02 25.07 -15.47
C GLY A 87 1.53 23.63 -15.50
N PHE A 88 0.64 22.63 -15.53
CA PHE A 88 0.98 21.22 -15.78
C PHE A 88 0.68 20.75 -17.22
N SER A 89 -0.05 21.57 -17.99
CA SER A 89 -0.27 21.36 -19.42
C SER A 89 1.04 21.53 -20.20
N ALA A 90 1.38 20.55 -21.04
CA ALA A 90 2.49 20.61 -22.00
C ALA A 90 2.29 21.68 -23.08
#